data_AF-A0A7I4YL54-F1
#
_entry.id   AF-A0A7I4YL54-F1
#
_cell.length_a   1.000
_cell.length_b   1.000
_cell.length_c   1.000
_cell.angle_alpha   90.00
_cell.angle_beta   90.00
_cell.angle_gamma   90.00
#
_symmetry.space_group_name_H-M   'P 1'
#
loop_
_entity.id
_entity.type
_entity.pdbx_description
1 polymer ?
#
loop_
_entity_poly.entity_id
_entity_poly.type
_entity_poly.pdbx_seq_one_letter_code
_entity_poly.pdbx_strand_id
1 'polypeptide(L)'
;MSTIIACKSKLTKAHTALEAIKSKIPQDLINPRTSELLPLVDERKLLDRRQEALKAHLSNIRAALNAVRERQQAFLAAITSSNNPVDNTIYLDYMQDSRLEDAIVTTESLIQTLQTNLEEAATRHETLGTRLPNIQQDDDARPSQDTKGRCSLRDHRAFDADPSNRFSLKETPP
;
A
#
# COMPACT_ATOMS: atom_id res chain seq x y z
N MET A 1 10.50 44.80 13.82
CA MET A 1 9.46 44.24 12.91
C MET A 1 8.25 43.90 13.76
N SER A 2 7.03 44.25 13.31
CA SER A 2 5.80 43.95 14.06
C SER A 2 5.59 42.44 14.18
N THR A 3 5.23 41.96 15.38
CA THR A 3 4.91 40.55 15.68
C THR A 3 3.82 40.01 14.75
N ILE A 4 2.88 40.87 14.35
CA ILE A 4 1.78 40.55 13.43
C ILE A 4 2.30 40.20 12.03
N ILE A 5 3.20 41.01 11.48
CA ILE A 5 3.80 40.77 10.17
C ILE A 5 4.63 39.49 10.17
N ALA A 6 5.33 39.22 11.29
CA ALA A 6 6.07 37.96 11.45
C ALA A 6 5.13 36.74 11.52
N CYS A 7 3.99 36.84 12.22
CA CYS A 7 2.97 35.79 12.27
C CYS A 7 2.36 35.55 10.89
N LYS A 8 1.96 36.61 10.16
CA LYS A 8 1.47 36.53 8.78
C LYS A 8 2.46 35.79 7.88
N SER A 9 3.73 36.21 7.86
CA SER A 9 4.77 35.57 7.05
C SER A 9 4.97 34.10 7.40
N LYS A 10 4.96 33.75 8.68
CA LYS A 10 5.07 32.36 9.16
C LYS A 10 3.88 31.51 8.70
N LEU A 11 2.66 32.04 8.79
CA LEU A 11 1.46 31.34 8.33
C LEU A 11 1.46 31.17 6.81
N THR A 12 1.85 32.20 6.05
CA THR A 12 2.00 32.12 4.59
C THR A 12 2.99 31.01 4.21
N LYS A 13 4.15 30.95 4.86
CA LYS A 13 5.14 29.88 4.61
C LYS A 13 4.58 28.49 4.90
N ALA A 14 3.86 28.32 6.01
CA ALA A 14 3.24 27.04 6.37
C ALA A 14 2.17 26.64 5.33
N HIS A 15 1.35 27.59 4.90
CA HIS A 15 0.33 27.37 3.88
C HIS A 15 0.95 26.99 2.52
N THR A 16 1.98 27.71 2.06
CA THR A 16 2.69 27.35 0.82
C THR A 16 3.35 25.96 0.91
N ALA A 17 3.91 25.61 2.08
CA ALA A 17 4.49 24.29 2.29
C ALA A 17 3.43 23.18 2.23
N LEU A 18 2.23 23.42 2.77
CA LEU A 18 1.11 22.49 2.68
C LEU A 18 0.71 22.24 1.22
N GLU A 19 0.53 23.29 0.41
CA GLU A 19 0.20 23.17 -1.01
C GLU A 19 1.31 22.48 -1.82
N ALA A 20 2.58 22.73 -1.47
CA ALA A 20 3.71 22.05 -2.07
C ALA A 20 3.75 20.54 -1.72
N ILE A 21 3.26 20.14 -0.56
CA ILE A 21 3.14 18.72 -0.19
C ILE A 21 1.95 18.08 -0.91
N LYS A 22 0.82 18.77 -0.98
CA LYS A 22 -0.39 18.30 -1.69
C LYS A 22 -0.12 18.01 -3.17
N SER A 23 0.55 18.93 -3.85
CA SER A 23 0.91 18.78 -5.27
C SER A 23 1.89 17.65 -5.58
N LYS A 24 2.61 17.13 -4.57
CA LYS A 24 3.53 15.99 -4.72
C LYS A 24 2.87 14.63 -4.54
N ILE A 25 1.58 14.58 -4.18
CA ILE A 25 0.87 13.31 -4.00
C ILE A 25 0.56 12.72 -5.39
N PRO A 26 1.07 11.52 -5.71
CA PRO A 26 0.78 10.88 -6.99
C PRO A 26 -0.72 10.59 -7.16
N GLN A 27 -1.25 10.84 -8.36
CA GLN A 27 -2.66 10.58 -8.67
C GLN A 27 -3.04 9.11 -8.51
N ASP A 28 -2.11 8.18 -8.73
CA ASP A 28 -2.35 6.74 -8.54
C ASP A 28 -2.65 6.35 -7.08
N LEU A 29 -2.22 7.18 -6.12
CA LEU A 29 -2.54 7.01 -4.71
C LEU A 29 -3.94 7.54 -4.36
N ILE A 30 -4.44 8.52 -5.12
CA ILE A 30 -5.78 9.10 -4.96
C ILE A 30 -6.82 8.21 -5.65
N ASN A 31 -6.52 7.76 -6.86
CA ASN A 31 -7.38 6.91 -7.67
C ASN A 31 -6.65 5.59 -7.98
N PRO A 32 -6.77 4.58 -7.09
CA PRO A 32 -6.18 3.27 -7.31
C PRO A 32 -6.65 2.66 -8.63
N ARG A 33 -5.73 2.32 -9.54
CA ARG A 33 -6.03 1.36 -10.59
C ARG A 33 -6.01 -0.04 -9.98
N THR A 34 -7.11 -0.78 -10.13
CA THR A 34 -7.14 -2.22 -9.87
C THR A 34 -6.31 -2.91 -10.95
N SER A 35 -5.20 -3.54 -10.54
CA SER A 35 -4.33 -4.26 -11.46
C SER A 35 -4.57 -5.76 -11.30
N GLU A 36 -5.75 -6.21 -11.72
CA GLU A 36 -6.24 -7.61 -11.57
C GLU A 36 -5.49 -8.61 -12.48
N LEU A 37 -4.59 -8.14 -13.32
CA LEU A 37 -3.89 -8.94 -14.34
C LEU A 37 -2.43 -9.27 -13.96
N LEU A 38 -1.96 -8.85 -12.78
CA LEU A 38 -0.59 -9.14 -12.34
C LEU A 38 -0.50 -10.52 -11.66
N PRO A 39 0.64 -11.22 -11.78
CA PRO A 39 0.95 -12.36 -10.92
C PRO A 39 0.81 -11.98 -9.44
N LEU A 40 0.24 -12.88 -8.64
CA LEU A 40 -0.16 -12.63 -7.25
C LEU A 40 0.99 -12.11 -6.35
N VAL A 41 2.23 -12.57 -6.62
CA VAL A 41 3.44 -12.13 -5.91
C VAL A 41 3.82 -10.69 -6.24
N ASP A 42 3.65 -10.28 -7.51
CA ASP A 42 3.97 -8.92 -7.97
C ASP A 42 2.89 -7.93 -7.52
N GLU A 43 1.63 -8.36 -7.48
CA GLU A 43 0.54 -7.57 -6.91
C GLU A 43 0.78 -7.28 -5.43
N ARG A 44 1.21 -8.28 -4.65
CA ARG A 44 1.50 -8.10 -3.22
C ARG A 44 2.63 -7.10 -2.97
N LYS A 45 3.76 -7.23 -3.68
CA LYS A 45 4.87 -6.28 -3.59
C LYS A 45 4.47 -4.86 -4.00
N LEU A 46 3.59 -4.73 -4.99
CA LEU A 46 3.06 -3.44 -5.42
C LEU A 46 2.18 -2.81 -4.33
N LEU A 47 1.32 -3.61 -3.68
CA LEU A 47 0.49 -3.16 -2.57
C LEU A 47 1.34 -2.71 -1.37
N ASP A 48 2.40 -3.42 -1.03
CA ASP A 48 3.30 -3.04 0.07
C ASP A 48 3.92 -1.65 -0.18
N ARG A 49 4.50 -1.44 -1.38
CA ARG A 49 5.06 -0.14 -1.78
C ARG A 49 4.01 0.97 -1.74
N ARG A 50 2.79 0.67 -2.18
CA ARG A 50 1.67 1.61 -2.16
C ARG A 50 1.29 1.99 -0.73
N GLN A 51 1.19 1.02 0.18
CA GLN A 51 0.87 1.27 1.59
C GLN A 51 1.96 2.12 2.25
N GLU A 52 3.23 1.84 2.01
CA GLU A 52 4.35 2.64 2.50
C GLU A 52 4.26 4.10 2.00
N ALA A 53 4.03 4.27 0.70
CA ALA A 53 3.86 5.60 0.10
C ALA A 53 2.66 6.36 0.71
N LEU A 54 1.50 5.70 0.85
CA LEU A 54 0.30 6.28 1.47
C LEU A 54 0.58 6.71 2.92
N LYS A 55 1.22 5.86 3.73
CA LYS A 55 1.61 6.19 5.11
C LYS A 55 2.54 7.41 5.17
N ALA A 56 3.55 7.45 4.30
CA ALA A 56 4.49 8.56 4.24
C ALA A 56 3.78 9.88 3.86
N HIS A 57 2.95 9.88 2.82
CA HIS A 57 2.20 11.07 2.40
C HIS A 57 1.18 11.52 3.47
N LEU A 58 0.47 10.58 4.11
CA LEU A 58 -0.44 10.88 5.22
C LEU A 58 0.27 11.52 6.41
N SER A 59 1.47 11.03 6.76
CA SER A 59 2.27 11.63 7.82
C SER A 59 2.68 13.05 7.48
N ASN A 60 3.21 13.27 6.27
CA ASN A 60 3.67 14.58 5.81
C ASN A 60 2.54 15.61 5.74
N ILE A 61 1.39 15.24 5.18
CA ILE A 61 0.27 16.19 5.02
C ILE A 61 -0.36 16.54 6.37
N ARG A 62 -0.44 15.59 7.31
CA ARG A 62 -0.92 15.86 8.68
C ARG A 62 0.03 16.79 9.43
N ALA A 63 1.34 16.56 9.33
CA ALA A 63 2.33 17.44 9.95
C ALA A 63 2.23 18.88 9.39
N ALA A 64 2.09 19.02 8.08
CA ALA A 64 1.93 20.33 7.44
C ALA A 64 0.63 21.03 7.83
N LEU A 65 -0.50 20.28 7.89
CA LEU A 65 -1.79 20.83 8.31
C LEU A 65 -1.75 21.30 9.76
N ASN A 66 -1.13 20.52 10.65
CA ASN A 66 -0.95 20.91 12.05
C ASN A 66 -0.08 22.18 12.17
N ALA A 67 1.01 22.27 11.39
CA ALA A 67 1.83 23.47 11.36
C ALA A 67 1.03 24.71 10.90
N VAL A 68 0.14 24.57 9.91
CA VAL A 68 -0.76 25.65 9.50
C VAL A 68 -1.66 26.09 10.66
N ARG A 69 -2.31 25.14 11.35
CA ARG A 69 -3.19 25.41 12.49
C ARG A 69 -2.46 26.09 13.64
N GLU A 70 -1.28 25.61 14.00
CA GLU A 70 -0.45 26.22 15.05
C GLU A 70 -0.07 27.66 14.70
N ARG A 71 0.32 27.91 13.44
CA ARG A 71 0.66 29.28 13.00
C ARG A 71 -0.55 30.18 12.90
N GLN A 72 -1.71 29.66 12.52
CA GLN A 72 -2.97 30.40 12.54
C GLN A 72 -3.35 30.79 13.97
N GLN A 73 -3.26 29.85 14.92
CA GLN A 73 -3.53 30.11 16.32
C GLN A 73 -2.54 31.13 16.91
N ALA A 74 -1.25 31.03 16.58
CA ALA A 74 -0.25 32.01 17.01
C ALA A 74 -0.52 33.41 16.43
N PHE A 75 -1.01 33.49 15.19
CA PHE A 75 -1.41 34.74 14.58
C PHE A 75 -2.63 35.32 15.31
N LEU A 76 -3.69 34.54 15.50
CA LEU A 76 -4.87 34.94 16.28
C LEU A 76 -4.50 35.42 17.69
N ALA A 77 -3.65 34.69 18.42
CA ALA A 77 -3.20 35.09 19.75
C ALA A 77 -2.47 36.44 19.74
N ALA A 78 -1.66 36.70 18.71
CA ALA A 78 -0.97 37.98 18.55
C ALA A 78 -1.95 39.12 18.24
N ILE A 79 -3.02 38.87 17.46
CA ILE A 79 -4.10 39.82 17.22
C ILE A 79 -4.86 40.12 18.50
N THR A 80 -5.28 39.11 19.25
CA THR A 80 -6.01 39.27 20.51
C THR A 80 -5.19 40.03 21.55
N SER A 81 -3.87 39.87 21.53
CA SER A 81 -2.95 40.60 22.41
C SER A 81 -2.64 42.03 21.92
N SER A 82 -3.01 42.35 20.67
CA SER A 82 -2.82 43.67 20.10
C SER A 82 -4.01 44.57 20.42
N ASN A 83 -3.72 45.79 20.87
CA ASN A 83 -4.74 46.83 21.09
C ASN A 83 -5.00 47.66 19.82
N ASN A 84 -4.48 47.25 18.66
CA ASN A 84 -4.59 47.99 17.41
C ASN A 84 -5.64 47.38 16.46
N PRO A 85 -6.72 48.09 16.10
CA PRO A 85 -7.75 47.57 15.20
C PRO A 85 -7.23 47.25 13.80
N VAL A 86 -6.16 47.91 13.35
CA VAL A 86 -5.53 47.66 12.04
C VAL A 86 -4.99 46.22 11.94
N ASP A 87 -4.51 45.66 13.05
CA ASP A 87 -3.96 44.30 13.04
C ASP A 87 -5.06 43.27 12.77
N ASN A 88 -6.27 43.48 13.31
CA ASN A 88 -7.41 42.61 13.03
C ASN A 88 -7.80 42.67 11.55
N THR A 89 -7.78 43.84 10.93
CA THR A 89 -8.01 43.99 9.48
C THR A 89 -6.96 43.22 8.68
N ILE A 90 -5.66 43.31 9.04
CA ILE A 90 -4.59 42.56 8.38
C ILE A 90 -4.84 41.04 8.43
N TYR A 91 -5.35 40.53 9.55
CA TYR A 91 -5.68 39.13 9.70
C TYR A 91 -6.87 38.72 8.82
N LEU A 92 -7.97 39.48 8.85
CA LEU A 92 -9.17 39.20 8.07
C LEU A 92 -8.88 39.25 6.56
N ASP A 93 -8.18 40.29 6.09
CA ASP A 93 -7.74 40.41 4.69
C ASP A 93 -6.91 39.20 4.29
N TYR A 94 -5.95 38.78 5.13
CA TYR A 94 -5.14 37.61 4.85
C TYR A 94 -5.97 36.33 4.75
N MET A 95 -6.91 36.10 5.67
CA MET A 95 -7.75 34.90 5.67
C MET A 95 -8.64 34.83 4.41
N GLN A 96 -9.17 35.98 3.98
CA GLN A 96 -9.96 36.10 2.76
C GLN A 96 -9.09 35.87 1.51
N ASP A 97 -7.95 36.54 1.40
CA ASP A 97 -7.05 36.47 0.24
C ASP A 97 -6.45 35.08 0.05
N SER A 98 -6.02 34.47 1.15
CA SER A 98 -5.35 33.17 1.12
C SER A 98 -6.31 32.00 0.98
N ARG A 99 -7.62 32.20 1.23
CA ARG A 99 -8.63 31.14 1.29
C ARG A 99 -8.19 29.98 2.19
N LEU A 100 -7.57 30.30 3.33
CA LEU A 100 -6.91 29.32 4.19
C LEU A 100 -7.88 28.23 4.68
N GLU A 101 -9.11 28.61 5.05
CA GLU A 101 -10.12 27.65 5.52
C GLU A 101 -10.51 26.65 4.42
N ASP A 102 -10.69 27.11 3.17
CA ASP A 102 -10.94 26.21 2.03
C ASP A 102 -9.77 25.25 1.82
N ALA A 103 -8.53 25.74 1.97
CA ALA A 103 -7.34 24.91 1.87
C ALA A 103 -7.28 23.86 3.00
N ILE A 104 -7.70 24.20 4.22
CA ILE A 104 -7.80 23.26 5.35
C ILE A 104 -8.84 22.18 5.03
N VAL A 105 -10.07 22.56 4.66
CA VAL A 105 -11.17 21.62 4.36
C VAL A 105 -10.80 20.67 3.22
N THR A 106 -10.25 21.19 2.12
CA THR A 106 -9.81 20.36 0.99
C THR A 106 -8.69 19.39 1.38
N THR A 107 -7.79 19.81 2.26
CA THR A 107 -6.72 18.96 2.79
C THR A 107 -7.27 17.84 3.68
N GLU A 108 -8.25 18.13 4.54
CA GLU A 108 -8.90 17.12 5.37
C GLU A 108 -9.65 16.08 4.54
N SER A 109 -10.37 16.52 3.51
CA SER A 109 -11.00 15.62 2.55
C SER A 109 -9.97 14.71 1.86
N LEU A 110 -8.84 15.27 1.43
CA LEU A 110 -7.76 14.48 0.84
C LEU A 110 -7.17 13.47 1.84
N ILE A 111 -6.98 13.86 3.10
CA ILE A 111 -6.53 12.95 4.15
C ILE A 111 -7.51 11.77 4.29
N GLN A 112 -8.82 12.03 4.33
CA GLN A 112 -9.83 10.98 4.40
C GLN A 112 -9.74 10.03 3.20
N THR A 113 -9.66 10.56 1.97
CA THR A 113 -9.50 9.74 0.76
C THR A 113 -8.26 8.84 0.83
N LEU A 114 -7.11 9.39 1.24
CA LEU A 114 -5.87 8.61 1.35
C LEU A 114 -5.94 7.55 2.46
N GLN A 115 -6.67 7.81 3.54
CA GLN A 115 -6.92 6.81 4.59
C GLN A 115 -7.78 5.66 4.08
N THR A 116 -8.89 5.96 3.41
CA THR A 116 -9.74 4.94 2.80
C THR A 116 -8.94 4.08 1.82
N ASN A 117 -8.12 4.69 0.96
CA ASN A 117 -7.27 3.96 0.03
C ASN A 117 -6.20 3.10 0.73
N LEU A 118 -5.72 3.52 1.90
CA LEU A 118 -4.78 2.73 2.70
C LEU A 118 -5.46 1.50 3.32
N GLU A 119 -6.68 1.66 3.82
CA GLU A 119 -7.51 0.58 4.37
C GLU A 119 -7.89 -0.43 3.27
N GLU A 120 -8.27 0.04 2.08
CA GLU A 120 -8.51 -0.81 0.91
C GLU A 120 -7.24 -1.57 0.48
N ALA A 121 -6.07 -0.91 0.48
CA ALA A 121 -4.82 -1.58 0.16
C ALA A 121 -4.43 -2.63 1.21
N ALA A 122 -4.75 -2.39 2.49
CA ALA A 122 -4.50 -3.33 3.58
C ALA A 122 -5.41 -4.57 3.49
N THR A 123 -6.71 -4.38 3.27
CA THR A 123 -7.67 -5.47 3.10
C THR A 123 -7.35 -6.32 1.87
N ARG A 124 -6.99 -5.70 0.74
CA ARG A 124 -6.51 -6.44 -0.45
C ARG A 124 -5.24 -7.24 -0.15
N HIS A 125 -4.28 -6.64 0.54
CA HIS A 125 -3.06 -7.35 0.91
C HIS A 125 -3.33 -8.57 1.83
N GLU A 126 -4.25 -8.44 2.78
CA GLU A 126 -4.68 -9.55 3.65
C GLU A 126 -5.36 -10.68 2.87
N THR A 127 -6.28 -10.35 1.95
CA THR A 127 -6.95 -11.35 1.09
C THR A 127 -6.01 -12.09 0.16
N LEU A 128 -4.95 -11.46 -0.34
CA LEU A 128 -3.90 -12.17 -1.09
C LEU A 128 -3.06 -13.07 -0.18
N GLY A 129 -2.82 -12.63 1.06
CA GLY A 129 -2.13 -13.40 2.09
C GLY A 129 -2.83 -14.72 2.44
N THR A 130 -4.17 -14.74 2.45
CA THR A 130 -4.97 -15.96 2.69
C THR A 130 -5.11 -16.86 1.47
N ARG A 131 -4.96 -16.33 0.23
CA ARG A 131 -5.00 -17.12 -1.02
C ARG A 131 -3.72 -17.91 -1.30
N LEU A 132 -2.55 -17.37 -0.94
CA LEU A 132 -1.26 -18.03 -1.14
C LEU A 132 -1.10 -19.40 -0.43
N PRO A 133 -1.50 -19.59 0.84
CA PRO A 133 -1.35 -20.89 1.51
C PRO A 133 -2.29 -21.97 0.97
N ASN A 134 -3.41 -21.59 0.33
CA ASN A 134 -4.43 -22.55 -0.09
C ASN A 134 -4.10 -23.31 -1.38
N ILE A 135 -3.02 -22.96 -2.10
CA ILE A 135 -2.63 -23.63 -3.35
C ILE A 135 -1.60 -24.74 -3.09
N GLN A 136 -1.01 -24.80 -1.88
CA GLN A 136 0.07 -25.74 -1.56
C GLN A 136 -0.40 -26.98 -0.78
N GLN A 137 -1.71 -27.15 -0.56
CA GLN A 137 -2.24 -28.18 0.36
C GLN A 137 -3.07 -29.28 -0.32
N ASP A 138 -3.22 -29.27 -1.65
CA ASP A 138 -4.06 -30.23 -2.40
C ASP A 138 -3.27 -31.34 -3.16
N ASP A 139 -1.98 -31.59 -2.83
CA ASP A 139 -1.18 -32.64 -3.50
C ASP A 139 -0.86 -33.88 -2.63
N ASP A 140 -1.30 -33.93 -1.37
CA ASP A 140 -0.92 -35.01 -0.42
C ASP A 140 -2.05 -35.99 -0.05
N ALA A 141 -3.16 -36.00 -0.78
CA ALA A 141 -4.26 -36.96 -0.57
C ALA A 141 -4.33 -38.04 -1.67
N ARG A 142 -3.27 -38.85 -1.82
CA ARG A 142 -3.38 -40.14 -2.52
C ARG A 142 -4.13 -41.13 -1.63
N PRO A 143 -5.23 -41.74 -2.08
CA PRO A 143 -5.93 -42.77 -1.30
C PRO A 143 -5.13 -44.08 -1.38
N SER A 144 -4.46 -44.45 -0.29
CA SER A 144 -3.89 -45.78 -0.12
C SER A 144 -5.00 -46.76 0.28
N GLN A 145 -5.79 -47.20 -0.69
CA GLN A 145 -6.55 -48.44 -0.56
C GLN A 145 -5.68 -49.59 -1.05
N ASP A 146 -5.20 -50.42 -0.11
CA ASP A 146 -5.43 -51.87 -0.24
C ASP A 146 -5.05 -52.61 1.05
N THR A 147 -6.10 -53.10 1.71
CA THR A 147 -6.04 -54.09 2.78
C THR A 147 -6.46 -55.44 2.20
N LYS A 148 -5.61 -56.47 2.27
CA LYS A 148 -5.94 -57.85 2.74
C LYS A 148 -4.91 -58.89 2.32
N GLY A 149 -4.62 -59.80 3.25
CA GLY A 149 -4.41 -61.22 2.92
C GLY A 149 -3.06 -61.80 3.31
N ARG A 150 -2.99 -62.40 4.49
CA ARG A 150 -1.88 -63.25 4.98
C ARG A 150 -1.99 -64.70 4.43
N CYS A 151 -0.82 -65.33 4.31
CA CYS A 151 -0.49 -66.77 4.35
C CYS A 151 -0.74 -67.65 3.10
N SER A 152 0.32 -68.23 2.51
CA SER A 152 0.76 -69.63 2.80
C SER A 152 1.73 -70.21 1.74
N LEU A 153 2.94 -70.56 2.20
CA LEU A 153 3.70 -71.80 2.00
C LEU A 153 3.33 -72.76 0.83
N ARG A 154 4.25 -72.98 -0.14
CA ARG A 154 4.87 -74.29 -0.47
C ARG A 154 5.79 -74.24 -1.70
N ASP A 155 6.87 -75.02 -1.60
CA ASP A 155 7.92 -75.35 -2.56
C ASP A 155 7.45 -75.94 -3.90
N HIS A 156 8.17 -75.66 -5.00
CA HIS A 156 9.07 -76.63 -5.65
C HIS A 156 9.63 -76.20 -7.03
N ARG A 157 10.95 -76.41 -7.16
CA ARG A 157 11.74 -76.86 -8.34
C ARG A 157 11.89 -75.98 -9.59
N ALA A 158 13.10 -75.44 -9.70
CA ALA A 158 14.08 -75.57 -10.80
C ALA A 158 13.60 -76.11 -12.17
N PHE A 159 13.92 -75.35 -13.23
CA PHE A 159 14.48 -75.88 -14.47
C PHE A 159 15.36 -74.81 -15.14
N ASP A 160 16.66 -75.14 -15.27
CA ASP A 160 17.63 -74.49 -16.15
C ASP A 160 17.27 -74.69 -17.63
N ALA A 161 17.52 -73.67 -18.47
CA ALA A 161 18.17 -73.81 -19.78
C ALA A 161 18.26 -72.45 -20.52
N ASP A 162 19.49 -71.99 -20.71
CA ASP A 162 19.97 -70.98 -21.68
C ASP A 162 20.19 -71.66 -23.07
N PRO A 163 20.79 -71.06 -24.13
CA PRO A 163 20.63 -69.78 -24.84
C PRO A 163 20.33 -69.97 -26.36
N SER A 164 20.25 -68.85 -27.11
CA SER A 164 20.61 -68.67 -28.54
C SER A 164 19.52 -68.74 -29.62
N ASN A 165 19.15 -67.56 -30.17
CA ASN A 165 19.36 -67.20 -31.60
C ASN A 165 18.95 -65.73 -31.80
N ARG A 166 19.88 -64.79 -32.03
CA ARG A 166 20.49 -64.45 -33.34
C ARG A 166 19.49 -63.81 -34.30
N PHE A 167 19.43 -62.47 -34.33
CA PHE A 167 19.39 -61.69 -35.57
C PHE A 167 19.99 -60.30 -35.31
N SER A 168 20.73 -59.84 -36.31
CA SER A 168 21.71 -58.76 -36.31
C SER A 168 21.31 -57.72 -37.36
N LEU A 169 21.89 -56.50 -37.25
CA LEU A 169 21.99 -55.44 -38.27
C LEU A 169 20.69 -54.61 -38.49
N LYS A 170 20.68 -53.29 -38.74
CA LYS A 170 21.72 -52.26 -38.94
C LYS A 170 21.01 -50.87 -39.01
N GLU A 171 21.75 -49.81 -38.67
CA GLU A 171 21.83 -48.47 -39.31
C GLU A 171 20.52 -47.70 -39.68
N THR A 172 20.17 -46.64 -38.93
CA THR A 172 20.48 -45.18 -39.11
C THR A 172 19.62 -44.42 -40.16
N PRO A 173 19.38 -43.10 -39.94
CA PRO A 173 18.19 -42.37 -40.40
C PRO A 173 18.48 -41.41 -41.57
N PRO A 174 17.47 -40.67 -42.05
CA PRO A 174 17.63 -39.29 -42.51
C PRO A 174 17.26 -38.26 -41.43
#